data_AF-A0A936PJL4-F1
#
_entry.id   AF-A0A936PJL4-F1
#
_cell.length_a   1.000
_cell.length_b   1.000
_cell.length_c   1.000
_cell.angle_alpha   90.00
_cell.angle_beta   90.00
_cell.angle_gamma   90.00
#
_symmetry.space_group_name_H-M   'P 1'
#
loop_
_entity.id
_entity.type
_entity.pdbx_description
1 polymer ?
#
loop_
_entity_poly.entity_id
_entity_poly.type
_entity_poly.pdbx_seq_one_letter_code
_entity_poly.pdbx_strand_id
1 'polypeptide(L)' 'MNESVKPTQKICPRCGRTFGCLHAEGCWCFDFVITPENTEKLKNTYNNCLCPECLPLYGEKKTTGNV' A
#
# COMPACT_ATOMS: atom_id res chain seq x y z
N MET A 1 -25.44 8.82 -2.67
CA MET A 1 -25.17 7.75 -1.69
C MET A 1 -23.84 8.08 -1.02
N ASN A 2 -23.79 8.25 0.30
CA ASN A 2 -22.57 8.62 1.05
C ASN A 2 -22.06 7.36 1.76
N GLU A 3 -21.00 6.76 1.24
CA GLU A 3 -20.35 5.63 1.89
C GLU A 3 -19.10 6.19 2.58
N SER A 4 -19.20 6.31 3.90
CA SER A 4 -18.09 6.71 4.76
C SER A 4 -16.93 5.74 4.56
N VAL A 5 -15.90 6.16 3.83
CA VAL A 5 -14.67 5.41 3.62
C VAL A 5 -13.96 5.28 4.97
N LYS A 6 -14.31 4.26 5.75
CA LYS A 6 -13.63 3.96 7.01
C LYS A 6 -12.30 3.29 6.67
N PRO A 7 -11.16 3.81 7.13
CA PRO A 7 -9.89 3.14 6.94
C PRO A 7 -9.94 1.75 7.60
N THR A 8 -9.79 0.71 6.80
CA THR A 8 -9.73 -0.67 7.30
C THR A 8 -8.32 -0.95 7.80
N GLN A 9 -8.18 -1.42 9.03
CA GLN A 9 -6.88 -1.84 9.53
C GLN A 9 -6.51 -3.20 8.92
N LYS A 10 -5.36 -3.25 8.24
CA LYS A 10 -4.80 -4.45 7.64
C LYS A 10 -3.45 -4.77 8.29
N ILE A 11 -3.11 -6.05 8.34
CA ILE A 11 -1.83 -6.52 8.86
C ILE A 11 -0.93 -6.85 7.68
N CYS A 12 0.30 -6.32 7.69
CA CYS A 12 1.29 -6.58 6.66
C CYS A 12 1.80 -8.03 6.77
N PRO A 13 1.63 -8.87 5.74
CA PRO A 13 2.12 -10.25 5.78
C PRO A 13 3.66 -10.35 5.76
N ARG A 14 4.37 -9.26 5.41
CA ARG A 14 5.84 -9.23 5.38
C ARG A 14 6.46 -8.93 6.74
N CYS A 15 5.92 -7.97 7.49
CA CYS A 15 6.51 -7.50 8.75
C CYS A 15 5.59 -7.64 9.97
N GLY A 16 4.33 -8.02 9.80
CA GLY A 16 3.35 -8.15 10.87
C GLY A 16 2.79 -6.82 11.40
N ARG A 17 3.15 -5.67 10.82
CA ARG A 17 2.65 -4.36 11.28
C ARG A 17 1.21 -4.11 10.81
N THR A 18 0.39 -3.59 11.73
CA THR A 18 -0.96 -3.10 11.44
C THR A 18 -0.91 -1.70 10.82
N PHE A 19 -1.62 -1.47 9.72
CA PHE A 19 -1.70 -0.18 9.03
C PHE A 19 -3.12 0.12 8.55
N GLY A 20 -3.45 1.40 8.38
CA GLY A 20 -4.72 1.83 7.81
C GLY A 20 -4.71 1.78 6.29
N CYS A 21 -5.69 1.08 5.71
CA CYS A 21 -5.96 1.03 4.28
C CYS A 21 -7.30 1.72 3.99
N LEU A 22 -7.24 2.84 3.27
CA LEU A 22 -8.44 3.61 2.90
C LEU A 22 -9.21 2.98 1.73
N HIS A 23 -8.56 2.16 0.89
CA HIS A 23 -9.16 1.55 -0.31
C HIS A 23 -9.93 2.57 -1.19
N ALA A 24 -9.49 3.83 -1.19
CA ALA A 24 -10.10 4.93 -1.91
C ALA A 24 -9.03 5.89 -2.45
N GLU A 25 -9.45 6.81 -3.31
CA GLU A 25 -8.66 7.96 -3.74
C GLU A 25 -8.21 8.75 -2.50
N GLY A 26 -6.89 8.75 -2.23
CA GLY A 26 -6.30 9.30 -0.99
C GLY A 26 -5.61 8.28 -0.09
N CYS A 27 -5.63 6.98 -0.43
CA CYS A 27 -4.74 6.02 0.24
C CYS A 27 -3.30 6.29 -0.20
N TRP A 28 -2.39 6.40 0.77
CA TRP A 28 -0.95 6.60 0.54
C TRP A 28 -0.33 5.56 -0.41
N CYS A 29 -0.94 4.38 -0.59
CA CYS A 29 -0.44 3.37 -1.53
C CYS A 29 -0.52 3.81 -2.99
N PHE A 30 -1.40 4.76 -3.32
CA PHE A 30 -1.49 5.34 -4.67
C PHE A 30 -0.30 6.25 -4.99
N ASP A 31 0.37 6.79 -3.97
CA ASP A 31 1.61 7.55 -4.14
C ASP A 31 2.82 6.65 -4.46
N PHE A 32 2.70 5.32 -4.40
CA PHE A 32 3.79 4.41 -4.72
C PHE A 32 3.65 3.87 -6.15
N VAL A 33 4.75 3.93 -6.90
CA VAL A 33 4.87 3.26 -8.20
C VAL A 33 5.51 1.91 -7.98
N ILE A 34 4.75 0.85 -8.24
CA ILE A 34 5.24 -0.52 -8.23
C ILE A 34 5.27 -0.98 -9.69
N THR A 35 6.39 -1.54 -10.13
CA THR A 35 6.49 -2.11 -11.47
C THR A 35 5.52 -3.28 -11.63
N PRO A 36 5.07 -3.59 -12.86
CA PRO A 36 4.19 -4.73 -13.10
C PRO A 36 4.82 -6.06 -12.61
N GLU A 37 6.11 -6.30 -12.87
CA GLU A 37 6.82 -7.48 -12.35
C GLU A 37 6.72 -7.62 -10.82
N ASN A 38 6.99 -6.54 -10.10
CA ASN A 38 6.89 -6.56 -8.63
C ASN A 38 5.44 -6.71 -8.18
N THR A 39 4.48 -6.11 -8.89
CA THR A 39 3.05 -6.25 -8.58
C THR A 39 2.59 -7.70 -8.74
N GLU A 40 3.00 -8.38 -9.80
CA GLU A 40 2.68 -9.79 -10.01
C GLU A 40 3.34 -10.68 -8.95
N LYS A 41 4.61 -10.42 -8.63
CA LYS A 41 5.30 -11.12 -7.55
C LYS A 41 4.61 -10.92 -6.21
N LEU A 42 4.21 -9.69 -5.90
CA LEU A 42 3.46 -9.36 -4.69
C LEU A 42 2.11 -10.05 -4.64
N LYS A 43 1.34 -10.06 -5.74
CA LYS A 43 0.04 -10.76 -5.81
C LYS A 43 0.18 -12.26 -5.63
N ASN A 44 1.24 -12.88 -6.17
CA ASN A 44 1.50 -14.31 -6.02
C ASN A 44 2.06 -14.66 -4.63
N THR A 45 2.87 -13.78 -4.03
CA THR A 45 3.54 -14.02 -2.74
C THR A 45 2.67 -13.62 -1.54
N TYR A 46 1.93 -12.52 -1.67
CA TYR A 46 1.18 -11.89 -0.61
C TYR A 46 -0.28 -11.69 -1.03
N ASN A 47 -1.20 -12.37 -0.32
CA ASN A 47 -2.64 -12.20 -0.52
C ASN A 47 -3.21 -10.91 0.10
N ASN A 48 -2.36 -10.06 0.69
CA ASN A 48 -2.79 -8.83 1.36
C ASN A 48 -1.85 -7.66 1.07
N CYS A 49 -2.35 -6.45 1.30
CA CYS A 49 -1.60 -5.22 1.09
C CYS A 49 -0.36 -5.17 2.01
N LEU A 50 0.74 -4.62 1.48
CA LEU A 50 1.93 -4.31 2.28
C LEU A 50 1.77 -2.94 2.95
N CYS A 51 2.47 -2.73 4.06
CA CYS A 51 2.49 -1.44 4.77
C CYS A 51 3.42 -0.43 4.09
N PRO A 52 3.36 0.88 4.42
CA PRO A 52 4.13 1.92 3.72
C PRO A 52 5.64 1.83 3.92
N GLU A 53 6.12 1.02 4.87
CA GLU A 53 7.54 0.71 5.05
C GLU A 53 7.99 -0.51 4.24
N CYS A 54 7.05 -1.40 3.88
CA CYS A 54 7.34 -2.59 3.10
C CYS A 54 7.16 -2.39 1.60
N LEU A 55 6.15 -1.61 1.21
CA LEU A 55 5.88 -1.25 -0.17
C LEU A 55 7.09 -0.65 -0.90
N PRO A 56 7.91 0.26 -0.31
CA PRO A 56 9.09 0.82 -0.98
C PRO A 56 10.21 -0.18 -1.26
N LEU A 57 10.16 -1.41 -0.72
CA LEU A 57 11.10 -2.46 -1.14
C LEU A 57 10.79 -3.04 -2.52
N TYR A 58 9.57 -2.81 -3.02
CA TYR A 58 9.07 -3.34 -4.28
C TYR A 58 8.71 -2.23 -5.29
N GLY A 59 8.80 -0.98 -4.88
CA GLY A 59 8.45 0.16 -5.71
C GLY A 59 9.02 1.44 -5.14
N GLU A 60 8.81 2.53 -5.84
CA GLU A 60 9.33 3.84 -5.45
C GLU A 60 8.17 4.74 -5.03
N LYS A 61 8.30 5.43 -3.90
CA LYS A 61 7.32 6.45 -3.52
C LYS A 61 7.49 7.65 -4.45
N LYS A 62 6.43 8.06 -5.16
CA LYS A 62 6.33 9.38 -5.80
C LYS A 62 6.30 10.42 -4.69
N THR A 63 7.46 10.71 -4.15
CA THR A 63 7.60 11.64 -3.05
C THR A 63 7.47 13.04 -3.65
N THR A 64 6.30 13.67 -3.50
CA THR A 64 6.18 15.12 -3.64
C THR A 64 6.37 15.75 -2.25
N GLY A 65 7.52 16.41 -2.05
CA GLY A 65 7.97 17.11 -0.83
C GLY A 65 8.89 16.28 0.08
N ASN A 66 10.08 16.73 0.52
CA ASN A 66 10.53 18.10 0.74
C ASN A 66 12.07 18.16 0.99
N VAL A 67 12.77 19.15 0.39
CA VAL A 67 13.58 20.16 1.11
C VAL A 67 13.42 21.49 0.39
#